data_AF-A0A452FZB6-F1
#
_entry.id   AF-A0A452FZB6-F1
#
_cell.length_a   1.000
_cell.length_b   1.000
_cell.length_c   1.000
_cell.angle_alpha   90.00
_cell.angle_beta   90.00
_cell.angle_gamma   90.00
#
_symmetry.space_group_name_H-M   'P 1'
#
loop_
_entity.id
_entity.type
_entity.pdbx_description
1 polymer ?
#
loop_
_entity_poly.entity_id
_entity_poly.type
_entity_poly.pdbx_seq_one_letter_code
_entity_poly.pdbx_strand_id
1 'polypeptide(L)'
;RSIGHANNRSLPASPTGSRSSVAPNPCVDAADACTADERCHRLRTAYVVQCLGRAAPGGCPRARCRRALRHFFARGPPALTHALLFCPCGGPACAERRRQTFVPSCAFSGPGRAPPSCLGRICRPRLLAFQVSCATTASSHDGCLQDQAPSCLRAYAGLVGTAITPNYVDNASARVEPWCDCRASGNRREECEVFRGLFTRNRCLDSAIQTFDRGWPPILRNQLDSHQNPGQSLLQVGADRGW
;
A
#
# COMPACT_ATOMS: atom_id res chain seq x y z
N ARG A 1 -72.25 -31.34 14.03
CA ARG A 1 -71.44 -32.54 13.68
C ARG A 1 -70.72 -32.23 12.36
N SER A 2 -69.43 -32.61 12.28
CA SER A 2 -68.48 -32.44 11.15
C SER A 2 -67.90 -31.02 11.04
N ILE A 3 -66.74 -30.72 11.64
CA ILE A 3 -65.33 -31.08 11.30
C ILE A 3 -64.89 -30.47 9.95
N GLY A 4 -64.08 -29.41 10.02
CA GLY A 4 -63.35 -28.80 8.90
C GLY A 4 -61.93 -28.44 9.34
N HIS A 5 -60.96 -28.92 8.57
CA HIS A 5 -59.51 -28.92 8.84
C HIS A 5 -58.88 -27.53 9.07
N ALA A 6 -58.06 -27.40 10.12
CA ALA A 6 -57.12 -26.31 10.29
C ALA A 6 -55.75 -26.70 9.73
N ASN A 7 -55.36 -26.11 8.60
CA ASN A 7 -54.01 -26.22 8.04
C ASN A 7 -53.07 -25.23 8.72
N ASN A 8 -52.00 -25.77 9.29
CA ASN A 8 -50.87 -25.10 9.91
C ASN A 8 -50.10 -24.29 8.84
N ARG A 9 -50.12 -22.95 8.90
CA ARG A 9 -49.25 -22.08 8.09
C ARG A 9 -48.23 -21.40 8.99
N SER A 10 -47.03 -21.95 8.99
CA SER A 10 -45.83 -21.38 9.58
C SER A 10 -45.54 -19.99 8.98
N LEU A 11 -45.32 -19.01 9.87
CA LEU A 11 -44.81 -17.67 9.52
C LEU A 11 -43.41 -17.78 8.91
N PRO A 12 -43.07 -17.03 7.85
CA PRO A 12 -41.70 -17.01 7.35
C PRO A 12 -40.79 -16.28 8.34
N ALA A 13 -39.70 -16.95 8.71
CA ALA A 13 -38.62 -16.38 9.48
C ALA A 13 -38.00 -15.18 8.74
N SER A 14 -37.67 -14.13 9.50
CA SER A 14 -36.99 -12.93 9.03
C SER A 14 -35.68 -13.27 8.31
N PRO A 15 -35.31 -12.57 7.22
CA PRO A 15 -34.05 -12.81 6.57
C PRO A 15 -32.91 -12.37 7.50
N THR A 16 -32.09 -13.35 7.87
CA THR A 16 -30.75 -13.17 8.40
C THR A 16 -29.99 -12.15 7.57
N GLY A 17 -29.40 -11.16 8.26
CA GLY A 17 -28.73 -10.01 7.65
C GLY A 17 -27.82 -10.42 6.50
N SER A 18 -28.12 -9.89 5.32
CA SER A 18 -27.22 -9.90 4.18
C SER A 18 -25.90 -9.27 4.63
N ARG A 19 -24.84 -10.08 4.76
CA ARG A 19 -23.48 -9.55 4.67
C ARG A 19 -23.44 -8.80 3.35
N SER A 20 -23.40 -7.47 3.40
CA SER A 20 -23.06 -6.68 2.23
C SER A 20 -21.78 -7.30 1.69
N SER A 21 -21.83 -7.89 0.51
CA SER A 21 -20.66 -8.40 -0.19
C SER A 21 -19.84 -7.19 -0.61
N VAL A 22 -19.15 -6.58 0.36
CA VAL A 22 -18.16 -5.55 0.10
C VAL A 22 -17.18 -6.19 -0.86
N ALA A 23 -17.05 -5.59 -2.06
CA ALA A 23 -16.15 -6.08 -3.07
C ALA A 23 -14.75 -6.28 -2.45
N PRO A 24 -14.06 -7.40 -2.72
CA PRO A 24 -12.75 -7.68 -2.15
C PRO A 24 -11.80 -6.49 -2.36
N ASN A 25 -11.12 -6.07 -1.30
CA ASN A 25 -10.19 -4.94 -1.33
C ASN A 25 -8.83 -5.41 -0.80
N PRO A 26 -7.88 -5.73 -1.70
CA PRO A 26 -6.56 -6.21 -1.29
C PRO A 26 -5.84 -5.25 -0.34
N CYS A 27 -6.03 -3.92 -0.48
CA CYS A 27 -5.41 -3.00 0.47
C CYS A 27 -5.98 -3.07 1.90
N VAL A 28 -7.21 -3.59 2.07
CA VAL A 28 -7.77 -3.94 3.39
C VAL A 28 -7.12 -5.22 3.89
N ASP A 29 -7.03 -6.26 3.06
CA ASP A 29 -6.41 -7.54 3.45
C ASP A 29 -4.94 -7.35 3.88
N ALA A 30 -4.18 -6.50 3.17
CA ALA A 30 -2.82 -6.13 3.56
C ALA A 30 -2.78 -5.38 4.90
N ALA A 31 -3.77 -4.53 5.18
CA ALA A 31 -3.89 -3.80 6.42
C ALA A 31 -4.21 -4.72 7.60
N ASP A 32 -5.08 -5.70 7.39
CA ASP A 32 -5.45 -6.70 8.39
C ASP A 32 -4.27 -7.62 8.68
N ALA A 33 -3.57 -8.11 7.65
CA ALA A 33 -2.36 -8.92 7.82
C ALA A 33 -1.24 -8.18 8.59
N CYS A 34 -1.04 -6.88 8.32
CA CYS A 34 -0.10 -6.08 9.10
C CYS A 34 -0.56 -5.86 10.55
N THR A 35 -1.87 -5.87 10.81
CA THR A 35 -2.43 -5.73 12.16
C THR A 35 -2.26 -7.01 12.97
N ALA A 36 -2.35 -8.17 12.29
CA ALA A 36 -2.10 -9.49 12.89
C ALA A 36 -0.60 -9.75 13.21
N ASP A 37 0.33 -9.12 12.48
CA ASP A 37 1.77 -9.21 12.77
C ASP A 37 2.19 -8.15 13.81
N GLU A 38 2.64 -8.59 15.00
CA GLU A 38 2.99 -7.69 16.12
C GLU A 38 4.00 -6.61 15.73
N ARG A 39 5.02 -6.97 14.93
CA ARG A 39 6.10 -6.07 14.54
C ARG A 39 5.60 -5.02 13.55
N CYS A 40 4.84 -5.44 12.54
CA CYS A 40 4.22 -4.57 11.54
C CYS A 40 3.22 -3.64 12.21
N HIS A 41 2.32 -4.17 13.02
CA HIS A 41 1.31 -3.41 13.74
C HIS A 41 1.93 -2.33 14.62
N ARG A 42 2.90 -2.69 15.47
CA ARG A 42 3.58 -1.73 16.35
C ARG A 42 4.25 -0.59 15.57
N LEU A 43 5.00 -0.93 14.51
CA LEU A 43 5.69 0.07 13.70
C LEU A 43 4.71 0.94 12.88
N ARG A 44 3.60 0.36 12.44
CA ARG A 44 2.52 1.05 11.73
C ARG A 44 1.85 2.08 12.64
N THR A 45 1.40 1.64 13.80
CA THR A 45 0.81 2.52 14.83
C THR A 45 1.77 3.63 15.22
N ALA A 46 3.06 3.33 15.38
CA ALA A 46 4.07 4.33 15.70
C ALA A 46 4.15 5.46 14.65
N TYR A 47 4.19 5.15 13.34
CA TYR A 47 4.23 6.24 12.35
C TYR A 47 2.89 6.97 12.24
N VAL A 48 1.76 6.27 12.37
CA VAL A 48 0.42 6.89 12.31
C VAL A 48 0.28 7.94 13.42
N VAL A 49 0.65 7.59 14.65
CA VAL A 49 0.66 8.54 15.79
C VAL A 49 1.57 9.73 15.50
N GLN A 50 2.76 9.49 14.93
CA GLN A 50 3.68 10.58 14.60
C GLN A 50 3.20 11.45 13.44
N CYS A 51 2.37 10.96 12.53
CA CYS A 51 1.87 11.71 11.37
C CYS A 51 0.56 12.45 11.66
N LEU A 52 -0.31 11.87 12.50
CA LEU A 52 -1.59 12.45 12.91
C LEU A 52 -1.50 13.23 14.23
N GLY A 53 -0.35 13.19 14.90
CA GLY A 53 -0.11 13.92 16.14
C GLY A 53 -0.32 15.43 15.98
N ARG A 54 -0.73 16.08 17.08
CA ARG A 54 -0.99 17.52 17.10
C ARG A 54 0.22 18.32 16.60
N ALA A 55 -0.06 19.29 15.74
CA ALA A 55 0.87 20.31 15.28
C ALA A 55 0.23 21.69 15.46
N ALA A 56 1.00 22.75 15.22
CA ALA A 56 0.47 24.09 15.13
C ALA A 56 -0.70 24.15 14.11
N PRO A 57 -1.66 25.07 14.28
CA PRO A 57 -2.82 25.18 13.39
C PRO A 57 -2.39 25.20 11.91
N GLY A 58 -2.99 24.32 11.10
CA GLY A 58 -2.70 24.21 9.66
C GLY A 58 -1.42 23.43 9.29
N GLY A 59 -0.72 22.84 10.25
CA GLY A 59 0.50 22.06 10.01
C GLY A 59 0.41 20.59 10.42
N CYS A 60 1.48 19.85 10.13
CA CYS A 60 1.69 18.50 10.65
C CYS A 60 3.13 18.35 11.18
N PRO A 61 3.40 17.40 12.10
CA PRO A 61 4.74 17.08 12.61
C PRO A 61 5.61 16.34 11.56
N ARG A 62 5.81 16.94 10.38
CA ARG A 62 6.40 16.34 9.17
C ARG A 62 7.75 15.65 9.40
N ALA A 63 8.65 16.28 10.16
CA ALA A 63 9.96 15.70 10.43
C ALA A 63 9.87 14.39 11.24
N ARG A 64 9.00 14.35 12.26
CA ARG A 64 8.76 13.15 13.09
C ARG A 64 8.03 12.07 12.29
N CYS A 65 6.97 12.44 11.57
CA CYS A 65 6.22 11.57 10.67
C CYS A 65 7.15 10.87 9.66
N ARG A 66 7.97 11.64 8.93
CA ARG A 66 8.92 11.11 7.95
C ARG A 66 9.99 10.22 8.57
N ARG A 67 10.47 10.55 9.78
CA ARG A 67 11.42 9.70 10.51
C ARG A 67 10.80 8.35 10.87
N ALA A 68 9.56 8.36 11.38
CA ALA A 68 8.84 7.15 11.73
C ALA A 68 8.54 6.28 10.50
N LEU A 69 8.15 6.89 9.37
CA LEU A 69 7.97 6.18 8.10
C LEU A 69 9.27 5.51 7.61
N ARG A 70 10.40 6.22 7.65
CA ARG A 70 11.70 5.61 7.30
C ARG A 70 12.04 4.42 8.21
N HIS A 71 11.65 4.48 9.49
CA HIS A 71 11.82 3.39 10.43
C HIS A 71 10.90 2.20 10.12
N PHE A 72 9.63 2.47 9.79
CA PHE A 72 8.65 1.46 9.37
C PHE A 72 9.13 0.65 8.17
N PHE A 73 9.54 1.30 7.08
CA PHE A 73 10.03 0.57 5.89
C PHE A 73 11.42 -0.06 6.05
N ALA A 74 12.26 0.43 6.97
CA ALA A 74 13.56 -0.17 7.24
C ALA A 74 13.49 -1.35 8.20
N ARG A 75 12.48 -1.40 9.08
CA ARG A 75 12.38 -2.40 10.15
C ARG A 75 11.12 -3.24 10.07
N GLY A 76 10.13 -2.94 9.25
CA GLY A 76 8.94 -3.77 9.08
C GLY A 76 9.23 -5.03 8.26
N PRO A 77 8.40 -6.09 8.35
CA PRO A 77 8.50 -7.24 7.46
C PRO A 77 8.26 -6.79 6.00
N PRO A 78 9.21 -6.96 5.07
CA PRO A 78 9.10 -6.43 3.71
C PRO A 78 7.82 -6.89 2.99
N ALA A 79 7.43 -8.16 3.15
CA ALA A 79 6.20 -8.70 2.56
C ALA A 79 4.95 -7.89 2.93
N LEU A 80 4.79 -7.54 4.21
CA LEU A 80 3.62 -6.78 4.70
C LEU A 80 3.74 -5.29 4.36
N THR A 81 4.92 -4.70 4.51
CA THR A 81 5.11 -3.27 4.19
C THR A 81 4.94 -2.99 2.69
N HIS A 82 5.37 -3.91 1.83
CA HIS A 82 5.18 -3.81 0.38
C HIS A 82 3.72 -4.08 0.00
N ALA A 83 3.04 -5.02 0.66
CA ALA A 83 1.61 -5.26 0.44
C ALA A 83 0.76 -4.02 0.73
N LEU A 84 1.08 -3.29 1.81
CA LEU A 84 0.42 -2.02 2.13
C LEU A 84 0.66 -0.93 1.09
N LEU A 85 1.84 -0.92 0.47
CA LEU A 85 2.26 0.14 -0.45
C LEU A 85 1.84 -0.15 -1.89
N PHE A 86 1.81 -1.41 -2.30
CA PHE A 86 1.65 -1.86 -3.69
C PHE A 86 0.48 -2.83 -3.87
N CYS A 87 -0.52 -2.81 -2.99
CA CYS A 87 -1.72 -3.63 -3.16
C CYS A 87 -2.43 -3.35 -4.52
N PRO A 88 -2.90 -4.39 -5.24
CA PRO A 88 -3.68 -4.21 -6.46
C PRO A 88 -5.03 -3.62 -6.14
N CYS A 89 -5.54 -2.80 -7.06
CA CYS A 89 -6.84 -2.17 -6.91
C CYS A 89 -7.66 -2.28 -8.20
N GLY A 90 -8.86 -2.85 -8.07
CA GLY A 90 -9.86 -2.87 -9.14
C GLY A 90 -10.83 -1.68 -9.12
N GLY A 91 -10.67 -0.73 -8.19
CA GLY A 91 -11.58 0.41 -8.07
C GLY A 91 -11.06 1.57 -7.22
N PRO A 92 -11.72 2.74 -7.29
CA PRO A 92 -11.22 4.00 -6.75
C PRO A 92 -11.12 4.01 -5.21
N ALA A 93 -12.00 3.30 -4.51
CA ALA A 93 -11.94 3.20 -3.05
C ALA A 93 -10.69 2.45 -2.57
N CYS A 94 -10.30 1.39 -3.27
CA CYS A 94 -9.04 0.68 -3.02
C CYS A 94 -7.83 1.58 -3.34
N ALA A 95 -7.86 2.24 -4.51
CA ALA A 95 -6.75 3.08 -4.94
C ALA A 95 -6.52 4.28 -4.00
N GLU A 96 -7.61 4.87 -3.47
CA GLU A 96 -7.52 5.90 -2.43
C GLU A 96 -6.88 5.34 -1.15
N ARG A 97 -7.30 4.14 -0.69
CA ARG A 97 -6.67 3.49 0.48
C ARG A 97 -5.17 3.30 0.26
N ARG A 98 -4.75 2.84 -0.91
CA ARG A 98 -3.33 2.67 -1.30
C ARG A 98 -2.58 4.01 -1.26
N ARG A 99 -3.17 5.07 -1.80
CA ARG A 99 -2.61 6.42 -1.80
C ARG A 99 -2.48 7.02 -0.39
N GLN A 100 -3.35 6.62 0.53
CA GLN A 100 -3.37 7.08 1.92
C GLN A 100 -2.42 6.33 2.86
N THR A 101 -1.76 5.25 2.39
CA THR A 101 -0.93 4.33 3.22
C THR A 101 0.06 5.05 4.15
N PHE A 102 0.62 6.20 3.76
CA PHE A 102 1.61 6.91 4.56
C PHE A 102 1.22 8.36 4.91
N VAL A 103 -0.08 8.65 5.00
CA VAL A 103 -0.62 9.98 5.39
C VAL A 103 -0.05 11.08 4.49
N PRO A 104 -0.41 11.11 3.19
CA PRO A 104 0.18 12.01 2.21
C PRO A 104 0.04 13.49 2.57
N SER A 105 -1.02 13.88 3.26
CA SER A 105 -1.21 15.23 3.78
C SER A 105 -0.05 15.71 4.68
N CYS A 106 0.64 14.77 5.35
CA CYS A 106 1.76 15.09 6.22
C CYS A 106 3.13 14.68 5.67
N ALA A 107 3.23 13.54 4.97
CA ALA A 107 4.51 12.99 4.54
C ALA A 107 4.87 13.33 3.08
N PHE A 108 3.87 13.53 2.22
CA PHE A 108 4.02 13.76 0.78
C PHE A 108 3.97 15.26 0.45
N SER A 109 2.77 15.86 0.54
CA SER A 109 2.54 17.26 0.14
C SER A 109 3.29 18.23 1.04
N GLY A 110 3.99 19.19 0.45
CA GLY A 110 4.69 20.25 1.19
C GLY A 110 3.74 21.25 1.84
N PRO A 111 4.25 22.11 2.74
CA PRO A 111 3.44 23.16 3.39
C PRO A 111 2.98 24.27 2.44
N GLY A 112 3.57 24.36 1.23
CA GLY A 112 3.21 25.35 0.23
C GLY A 112 2.03 24.92 -0.65
N ARG A 113 1.34 25.91 -1.24
CA ARG A 113 0.22 25.68 -2.18
C ARG A 113 0.65 25.07 -3.51
N ALA A 114 1.94 25.16 -3.85
CA ALA A 114 2.50 24.63 -5.08
C ALA A 114 3.69 23.69 -4.79
N PRO A 115 3.88 22.65 -5.61
CA PRO A 115 5.08 21.82 -5.53
C PRO A 115 6.33 22.64 -5.90
N PRO A 116 7.49 22.40 -5.24
CA PRO A 116 8.76 23.03 -5.59
C PRO A 116 9.35 22.44 -6.89
N SER A 117 10.43 23.02 -7.41
CA SER A 117 11.19 22.40 -8.50
C SER A 117 11.79 21.06 -8.09
N CYS A 118 11.76 20.07 -8.99
CA CYS A 118 12.36 18.76 -8.74
C CYS A 118 13.90 18.77 -8.65
N LEU A 119 14.57 19.83 -9.13
CA LEU A 119 16.04 19.94 -9.12
C LEU A 119 16.61 20.49 -7.79
N GLY A 120 15.80 20.52 -6.72
CA GLY A 120 16.20 21.03 -5.41
C GLY A 120 17.27 20.17 -4.68
N ARG A 121 17.63 20.58 -3.46
CA ARG A 121 18.62 19.87 -2.63
C ARG A 121 18.08 18.52 -2.15
N ILE A 122 18.44 17.48 -2.87
CA ILE A 122 18.05 16.09 -2.61
C ILE A 122 19.19 15.34 -1.90
N CYS A 123 18.85 14.59 -0.85
CA CYS A 123 19.77 13.63 -0.24
C CYS A 123 19.98 12.44 -1.19
N ARG A 124 21.20 12.27 -1.71
CA ARG A 124 21.54 11.36 -2.82
C ARG A 124 21.51 9.86 -2.54
N PRO A 125 21.86 9.31 -1.35
CA PRO A 125 22.09 7.86 -1.23
C PRO A 125 20.89 6.98 -1.57
N ARG A 126 19.69 7.34 -1.08
CA ARG A 126 18.46 6.55 -1.35
C ARG A 126 17.96 6.71 -2.79
N LEU A 127 18.17 7.90 -3.38
CA LEU A 127 17.85 8.12 -4.79
C LEU A 127 18.76 7.29 -5.70
N LEU A 128 20.07 7.25 -5.41
CA LEU A 128 21.01 6.42 -6.18
C LEU A 128 20.65 4.94 -6.11
N ALA A 129 20.31 4.44 -4.92
CA ALA A 129 19.83 3.07 -4.76
C ALA A 129 18.58 2.78 -5.60
N PHE A 130 17.65 3.74 -5.68
CA PHE A 130 16.48 3.63 -6.55
C PHE A 130 16.84 3.63 -8.03
N GLN A 131 17.71 4.55 -8.48
CA GLN A 131 18.15 4.63 -9.88
C GLN A 131 18.83 3.34 -10.34
N VAL A 132 19.68 2.74 -9.49
CA VAL A 132 20.34 1.47 -9.78
C VAL A 132 19.34 0.31 -9.78
N SER A 133 18.47 0.23 -8.77
CA SER A 133 17.57 -0.92 -8.60
C SER A 133 16.39 -0.92 -9.57
N CYS A 134 16.02 0.25 -10.09
CA CYS A 134 14.92 0.44 -11.05
C CYS A 134 15.45 0.93 -12.42
N ALA A 135 16.71 0.61 -12.74
CA ALA A 135 17.29 0.96 -14.02
C ALA A 135 16.53 0.28 -15.16
N THR A 136 16.13 1.05 -16.17
CA THR A 136 15.42 0.53 -17.34
C THR A 136 16.40 0.02 -18.38
N THR A 137 16.10 -1.11 -19.02
CA THR A 137 16.87 -1.60 -20.18
C THR A 137 15.98 -1.75 -21.41
N ALA A 138 16.48 -1.30 -22.56
CA ALA A 138 15.76 -1.38 -23.83
C ALA A 138 15.55 -2.82 -24.32
N SER A 139 16.39 -3.76 -23.84
CA SER A 139 16.42 -5.16 -24.27
C SER A 139 15.48 -6.09 -23.49
N SER A 140 14.83 -5.62 -22.41
CA SER A 140 13.95 -6.45 -21.59
C SER A 140 12.46 -6.18 -21.89
N HIS A 141 11.66 -7.25 -21.97
CA HIS A 141 10.22 -7.16 -22.21
C HIS A 141 9.51 -6.30 -21.14
N ASP A 142 9.89 -6.49 -19.88
CA ASP A 142 9.28 -5.81 -18.73
C ASP A 142 10.00 -4.50 -18.38
N GLY A 143 11.05 -4.14 -19.12
CA GLY A 143 11.87 -2.95 -18.90
C GLY A 143 12.82 -3.02 -17.70
N CYS A 144 12.72 -4.05 -16.83
CA CYS A 144 13.71 -4.33 -15.79
C CYS A 144 14.82 -5.26 -16.29
N LEU A 145 16.03 -5.08 -15.77
CA LEU A 145 17.01 -6.17 -15.74
C LEU A 145 16.45 -7.37 -14.94
N GLN A 146 16.85 -8.58 -15.33
CA GLN A 146 16.33 -9.84 -14.74
C GLN A 146 16.44 -9.83 -13.20
N ASP A 147 15.37 -10.25 -12.53
CA ASP A 147 15.24 -10.34 -11.06
C ASP A 147 15.36 -9.02 -10.28
N GLN A 148 15.29 -7.86 -10.94
CA GLN A 148 15.40 -6.57 -10.27
C GLN A 148 14.08 -6.03 -9.71
N ALA A 149 12.91 -6.53 -10.14
CA ALA A 149 11.62 -6.02 -9.70
C ALA A 149 11.47 -5.98 -8.16
N PRO A 150 11.82 -7.02 -7.38
CA PRO A 150 11.75 -6.96 -5.91
C PRO A 150 12.70 -5.91 -5.30
N SER A 151 13.90 -5.76 -5.89
CA SER A 151 14.89 -4.76 -5.46
C SER A 151 14.41 -3.33 -5.80
N CYS A 152 13.78 -3.14 -6.96
CA CYS A 152 13.17 -1.88 -7.35
C CYS A 152 12.08 -1.45 -6.35
N LEU A 153 11.15 -2.35 -6.01
CA LEU A 153 10.09 -2.07 -5.03
C LEU A 153 10.67 -1.75 -3.64
N ARG A 154 11.71 -2.48 -3.21
CA ARG A 154 12.42 -2.20 -1.96
C ARG A 154 13.08 -0.81 -1.99
N ALA A 155 13.70 -0.44 -3.09
CA ALA A 155 14.34 0.87 -3.25
C ALA A 155 13.30 2.00 -3.28
N TYR A 156 12.16 1.79 -3.96
CA TYR A 156 11.01 2.69 -3.93
C TYR A 156 10.48 2.89 -2.52
N ALA A 157 10.22 1.80 -1.77
CA ALA A 157 9.78 1.86 -0.38
C ALA A 157 10.81 2.61 0.49
N GLY A 158 12.10 2.46 0.18
CA GLY A 158 13.19 3.21 0.77
C GLY A 158 13.09 4.74 0.57
N LEU A 159 12.43 5.24 -0.46
CA LEU A 159 12.24 6.69 -0.67
C LEU A 159 11.13 7.29 0.22
N VAL A 160 10.27 6.45 0.79
CA VAL A 160 9.17 6.93 1.65
C VAL A 160 9.73 7.53 2.94
N GLY A 161 9.27 8.75 3.25
CA GLY A 161 9.79 9.54 4.36
C GLY A 161 11.08 10.32 4.05
N THR A 162 11.48 10.44 2.79
CA THR A 162 12.58 11.32 2.35
C THR A 162 12.06 12.64 1.77
N ALA A 163 12.94 13.46 1.20
CA ALA A 163 12.53 14.67 0.47
C ALA A 163 11.87 14.34 -0.89
N ILE A 164 12.22 13.20 -1.50
CA ILE A 164 11.64 12.69 -2.75
C ILE A 164 10.75 11.49 -2.44
N THR A 165 9.75 11.66 -1.57
CA THR A 165 8.77 10.59 -1.38
C THR A 165 7.82 10.58 -2.59
N PRO A 166 7.82 9.53 -3.43
CA PRO A 166 6.79 9.36 -4.46
C PRO A 166 5.46 8.94 -3.84
N ASN A 167 4.35 9.25 -4.51
CA ASN A 167 3.03 8.70 -4.19
C ASN A 167 2.20 8.51 -5.47
N TYR A 168 1.12 7.74 -5.36
CA TYR A 168 0.09 7.64 -6.40
C TYR A 168 -0.57 9.00 -6.65
N VAL A 169 -0.71 9.37 -7.93
CA VAL A 169 -1.25 10.69 -8.34
C VAL A 169 -2.75 10.71 -8.48
N ASP A 170 -3.38 9.56 -8.74
CA ASP A 170 -4.81 9.43 -8.93
C ASP A 170 -5.33 8.09 -8.38
N ASN A 171 -6.65 7.94 -8.41
CA ASN A 171 -7.34 6.77 -7.90
C ASN A 171 -7.76 5.81 -9.03
N ALA A 172 -7.19 5.96 -10.22
CA ALA A 172 -7.56 5.21 -11.43
C ALA A 172 -6.40 4.38 -12.00
N SER A 173 -5.17 4.76 -11.69
CA SER A 173 -3.96 4.14 -12.21
C SER A 173 -2.96 3.80 -11.10
N ALA A 174 -1.90 3.07 -11.46
CA ALA A 174 -0.74 2.85 -10.59
C ALA A 174 0.39 3.88 -10.81
N ARG A 175 0.11 5.01 -11.48
CA ARG A 175 1.12 6.04 -11.74
C ARG A 175 1.56 6.73 -10.46
N VAL A 176 2.87 6.95 -10.35
CA VAL A 176 3.50 7.54 -9.16
C VAL A 176 4.38 8.73 -9.53
N GLU A 177 4.35 9.76 -8.68
CA GLU A 177 5.18 10.96 -8.86
C GLU A 177 5.71 11.47 -7.50
N PRO A 178 6.91 12.09 -7.46
CA PRO A 178 7.33 12.88 -6.31
C PRO A 178 6.56 14.20 -6.20
N TRP A 179 6.48 14.78 -5.00
CA TRP A 179 5.90 16.11 -4.80
C TRP A 179 6.84 17.23 -5.28
N CYS A 180 6.93 17.41 -6.60
CA CYS A 180 7.67 18.49 -7.26
C CYS A 180 7.19 18.67 -8.71
N ASP A 181 7.52 19.80 -9.35
CA ASP A 181 7.28 20.03 -10.78
C ASP A 181 8.52 20.61 -11.48
N CYS A 182 8.41 20.83 -12.81
CA CYS A 182 9.47 21.42 -13.63
C CYS A 182 9.11 22.80 -14.22
N ARG A 183 8.05 23.44 -13.74
CA ARG A 183 7.60 24.75 -14.28
C ARG A 183 8.62 25.84 -13.99
N ALA A 184 9.18 25.85 -12.79
CA ALA A 184 10.16 26.85 -12.35
C ALA A 184 11.62 26.48 -12.67
N SER A 185 11.87 25.47 -13.52
CA SER A 185 13.23 24.97 -13.78
C SER A 185 14.02 25.76 -14.82
N GLY A 186 13.38 26.70 -15.53
CA GLY A 186 14.03 27.54 -16.56
C GLY A 186 14.78 26.70 -17.60
N ASN A 187 16.04 27.03 -17.84
CA ASN A 187 16.90 26.35 -18.82
C ASN A 187 17.21 24.88 -18.46
N ARG A 188 16.97 24.45 -17.21
CA ARG A 188 17.18 23.06 -16.76
C ARG A 188 15.90 22.24 -16.79
N ARG A 189 14.89 22.69 -17.55
CA ARG A 189 13.60 21.98 -17.64
C ARG A 189 13.77 20.56 -18.16
N GLU A 190 14.60 20.33 -19.16
CA GLU A 190 14.84 18.98 -19.70
C GLU A 190 15.44 18.05 -18.64
N GLU A 191 16.50 18.47 -17.95
CA GLU A 191 17.10 17.72 -16.84
C GLU A 191 16.08 17.42 -15.74
N CYS A 192 15.23 18.38 -15.42
CA CYS A 192 14.14 18.20 -14.46
C CYS A 192 13.12 17.14 -14.91
N GLU A 193 12.74 17.16 -16.18
CA GLU A 193 11.81 16.17 -16.74
C GLU A 193 12.45 14.78 -16.83
N VAL A 194 13.76 14.68 -17.10
CA VAL A 194 14.50 13.41 -17.00
C VAL A 194 14.42 12.88 -15.57
N PHE A 195 14.65 13.72 -14.56
CA PHE A 195 14.51 13.33 -13.17
C PHE A 195 13.08 12.88 -12.82
N ARG A 196 12.05 13.63 -13.22
CA ARG A 196 10.65 13.21 -13.02
C ARG A 196 10.35 11.89 -13.71
N GLY A 197 10.92 11.69 -14.90
CA GLY A 197 10.83 10.47 -15.70
C GLY A 197 11.29 9.21 -14.98
N LEU A 198 12.19 9.32 -13.99
CA LEU A 198 12.61 8.19 -13.15
C LEU A 198 11.44 7.53 -12.42
N PHE A 199 10.35 8.27 -12.18
CA PHE A 199 9.13 7.80 -11.53
C PHE A 199 7.97 7.67 -12.52
N THR A 200 7.80 8.65 -13.41
CA THR A 200 6.59 8.78 -14.25
C THR A 200 6.65 7.98 -15.54
N ARG A 201 7.85 7.63 -16.00
CA ARG A 201 8.13 6.96 -17.28
C ARG A 201 9.10 5.79 -17.10
N ASN A 202 9.02 5.12 -15.95
CA ASN A 202 9.90 4.01 -15.62
C ASN A 202 9.19 2.68 -15.79
N ARG A 203 9.40 2.05 -16.96
CA ARG A 203 8.81 0.76 -17.30
C ARG A 203 9.17 -0.35 -16.31
N CYS A 204 10.38 -0.31 -15.72
CA CYS A 204 10.76 -1.30 -14.72
C CYS A 204 9.92 -1.14 -13.44
N LEU A 205 9.73 0.09 -12.97
CA LEU A 205 8.87 0.35 -11.81
C LEU A 205 7.42 -0.06 -12.08
N ASP A 206 6.88 0.30 -13.25
CA ASP A 206 5.51 -0.06 -13.64
C ASP A 206 5.31 -1.58 -13.66
N SER A 207 6.21 -2.31 -14.31
CA SER A 207 6.18 -3.78 -14.36
C SER A 207 6.40 -4.40 -12.98
N ALA A 208 7.27 -3.84 -12.15
CA ALA A 208 7.52 -4.36 -10.80
C ALA A 208 6.27 -4.26 -9.91
N ILE A 209 5.54 -3.15 -9.99
CA ILE A 209 4.26 -2.98 -9.27
C ILE A 209 3.23 -3.99 -9.81
N GLN A 210 3.08 -4.10 -11.13
CA GLN A 210 2.13 -5.05 -11.74
C GLN A 210 2.47 -6.53 -11.45
N THR A 211 3.76 -6.88 -11.36
CA THR A 211 4.18 -8.25 -11.03
C THR A 211 3.93 -8.56 -9.55
N PHE A 212 4.10 -7.58 -8.66
CA PHE A 212 3.71 -7.72 -7.26
C PHE A 212 2.19 -7.96 -7.12
N ASP A 213 1.37 -7.28 -7.92
CA ASP A 213 -0.08 -7.48 -7.96
C ASP A 213 -0.46 -8.94 -8.31
N ARG A 214 0.29 -9.57 -9.22
CA ARG A 214 0.06 -10.97 -9.64
C ARG A 214 0.60 -12.00 -8.64
N GLY A 215 1.59 -11.63 -7.84
CA GLY A 215 2.39 -12.51 -6.98
C GLY A 215 2.31 -12.17 -5.49
N TRP A 216 1.11 -11.95 -4.97
CA TRP A 216 0.90 -11.65 -3.55
C TRP A 216 1.58 -12.68 -2.64
N PRO A 217 2.44 -12.25 -1.69
CA PRO A 217 3.20 -13.16 -0.83
C PRO A 217 2.30 -14.20 -0.12
N PRO A 218 2.75 -15.47 0.01
CA PRO A 218 1.98 -16.53 0.68
C PRO A 218 1.50 -16.18 2.09
N ILE A 219 2.25 -15.33 2.81
CA ILE A 219 1.88 -14.86 4.16
C ILE A 219 0.54 -14.10 4.19
N LEU A 220 0.16 -13.46 3.07
CA LEU A 220 -1.13 -12.79 2.93
C LEU A 220 -2.22 -13.81 2.57
N ARG A 221 -1.89 -14.83 1.79
CA ARG A 221 -2.78 -15.91 1.35
C ARG A 221 -3.26 -16.78 2.53
N ASN A 222 -2.35 -17.22 3.39
CA ASN A 222 -2.68 -18.05 4.56
C ASN A 222 -3.58 -17.33 5.58
N GLN A 223 -3.47 -15.99 5.68
CA GLN A 223 -4.33 -15.18 6.56
C GLN A 223 -5.71 -14.92 5.93
N LEU A 224 -5.78 -14.71 4.62
CA LEU A 224 -7.03 -14.67 3.85
C LEU A 224 -7.83 -15.97 3.98
N ASP A 225 -7.17 -17.13 3.96
CA ASP A 225 -7.82 -18.43 4.14
C ASP A 225 -8.34 -18.64 5.58
N SER A 226 -7.62 -18.14 6.58
CA SER A 226 -8.03 -18.19 8.00
C SER A 226 -9.28 -17.33 8.28
N HIS A 227 -9.44 -16.20 7.58
CA HIS A 227 -10.64 -15.35 7.66
C HIS A 227 -11.84 -15.89 6.86
N GLN A 228 -11.60 -16.73 5.85
CA GLN A 228 -12.67 -17.38 5.08
C GLN A 228 -13.18 -18.67 5.72
N ASN A 229 -12.44 -19.28 6.66
CA ASN A 229 -12.87 -20.52 7.31
C ASN A 229 -12.65 -20.55 8.84
N PRO A 230 -13.48 -19.87 9.64
CA PRO A 230 -13.44 -20.00 11.09
C PRO A 230 -13.90 -21.39 11.61
N GLY A 231 -14.37 -22.28 10.72
CA GLY A 231 -14.98 -23.58 11.07
C GLY A 231 -14.03 -24.77 11.17
N GLN A 232 -12.76 -24.64 10.77
CA GLN A 232 -11.81 -25.78 10.78
C GLN A 232 -10.89 -25.85 12.00
N SER A 233 -10.85 -24.83 12.86
CA SER A 233 -9.96 -24.83 14.03
C SER A 233 -10.51 -25.63 15.24
N LEU A 234 -11.76 -26.12 15.18
CA LEU A 234 -12.41 -26.84 16.29
C LEU A 234 -12.46 -28.37 16.15
N LEU A 235 -11.87 -28.97 15.11
CA LEU A 235 -11.92 -30.42 14.90
C LEU A 235 -10.59 -31.17 15.09
N GLN A 236 -9.58 -30.53 15.70
CA GLN A 236 -8.30 -31.20 16.02
C GLN A 236 -7.99 -31.31 17.52
N VAL A 237 -8.99 -31.15 18.39
CA VAL A 237 -8.88 -31.51 19.81
C VAL A 237 -9.97 -32.52 20.15
N GLY A 238 -9.80 -33.77 19.73
CA GLY A 238 -10.81 -34.79 19.99
C GLY A 238 -10.57 -36.15 19.34
N ALA A 239 -9.33 -36.63 19.25
CA ALA A 239 -9.05 -38.01 18.90
C ALA A 239 -7.71 -38.46 19.48
N ASP A 240 -7.57 -38.37 20.80
CA ASP A 240 -6.50 -39.04 21.56
C ASP A 240 -7.00 -39.30 22.99
N ARG A 241 -7.98 -40.19 23.14
CA ARG A 241 -8.21 -40.99 24.36
C ARG A 241 -8.80 -42.34 23.93
N GLY A 242 -8.10 -43.42 24.27
CA GLY A 242 -8.44 -44.79 23.89
C GLY A 242 -9.76 -45.31 24.47
N TRP A 243 -10.19 -46.47 23.98
CA TRP A 243 -10.04 -47.81 24.57
C TRP A 243 -10.19 -48.82 23.42
#